data_AF-A0A921ZEW1-F1
#
_entry.id   AF-A0A921ZEW1-F1
#
_cell.length_a   1.000
_cell.length_b   1.000
_cell.length_c   1.000
_cell.angle_alpha   90.00
_cell.angle_beta   90.00
_cell.angle_gamma   90.00
#
_symmetry.space_group_name_H-M   'P 1'
#
loop_
_entity.id
_entity.type
_entity.pdbx_description
1 polymer ?
#
loop_
_entity_poly.entity_id
_entity_poly.type
_entity_poly.pdbx_seq_one_letter_code
_entity_poly.pdbx_strand_id
1 'polypeptide(L)'
;MSIGVLGKIILSFEKPWWPKNMTASTFIWKAEDRKSIPKEDIWTSMMSGASFGLGTSNTLTLWLCGDAARLVETLPEDVVKTKSMEILRRFMGRNTNIPEPTAMLRSSWYKNPFTRGSYTYDNILTPQYPNAREDLGKPLLDSAGNPRVLFAGEATNPQHYSTVHGASETGYREAMRLLNISSKI
;
A
#
# COMPACT_ATOMS: atom_id res chain seq x y z
N MET A 1 -7.62 -3.09 15.12
CA MET A 1 -6.64 -2.41 14.25
C MET A 1 -5.40 -3.27 14.05
N SER A 2 -4.86 -3.31 12.82
CA SER A 2 -3.59 -3.97 12.47
C SER A 2 -2.82 -3.16 11.43
N ILE A 3 -1.54 -3.47 11.22
CA ILE A 3 -0.74 -2.91 10.13
C ILE A 3 -0.83 -3.80 8.88
N GLY A 4 -1.21 -3.21 7.75
CA GLY A 4 -1.32 -3.88 6.46
C GLY A 4 0.00 -3.85 5.66
N VAL A 5 0.00 -4.50 4.49
CA VAL A 5 1.08 -4.40 3.52
C VAL A 5 0.46 -4.24 2.13
N LEU A 6 0.75 -3.11 1.48
CA LEU A 6 0.44 -2.83 0.10
C LEU A 6 1.73 -2.71 -0.71
N GLY A 7 1.96 -3.65 -1.63
CA GLY A 7 3.12 -3.70 -2.49
C GLY A 7 2.89 -2.97 -3.82
N LYS A 8 3.94 -2.32 -4.32
CA LYS A 8 4.01 -1.70 -5.65
C LYS A 8 5.16 -2.30 -6.43
N ILE A 9 4.92 -2.68 -7.69
CA ILE A 9 5.96 -2.95 -8.68
C ILE A 9 5.80 -1.91 -9.78
N ILE A 10 6.78 -1.03 -9.92
CA ILE A 10 6.78 0.07 -10.88
C ILE A 10 7.66 -0.35 -12.05
N LEU A 11 7.10 -0.30 -13.26
CA LEU A 11 7.79 -0.64 -14.49
C LEU A 11 7.87 0.60 -15.37
N SER A 12 9.08 0.93 -15.82
CA SER A 12 9.32 2.00 -16.80
C SER A 12 9.56 1.40 -18.18
N PHE A 13 9.11 2.10 -19.22
CA PHE A 13 9.27 1.70 -20.62
C PHE A 13 9.87 2.85 -21.42
N GLU A 14 10.42 2.55 -22.59
CA GLU A 14 10.91 3.59 -23.50
C GLU A 14 9.78 4.53 -23.94
N LYS A 15 8.60 3.96 -24.24
CA LYS A 15 7.39 4.69 -24.64
C LYS A 15 6.15 4.01 -24.03
N PRO A 16 5.07 4.77 -23.72
CA PRO A 16 3.81 4.16 -23.34
C PRO A 16 3.26 3.29 -24.48
N TRP A 17 2.87 2.06 -24.13
CA TRP A 17 2.22 1.12 -25.04
C TRP A 17 0.72 0.94 -24.74
N TRP A 18 0.21 1.62 -23.71
CA TRP A 18 -1.20 1.62 -23.31
C TRP A 18 -1.97 2.83 -23.86
N PRO A 19 -3.33 2.81 -23.84
CA PRO A 19 -4.14 3.94 -24.26
C PRO A 19 -3.91 5.22 -23.43
N LYS A 20 -3.89 6.39 -24.08
CA LYS A 20 -3.55 7.70 -23.45
C LYS A 20 -4.42 8.09 -22.25
N ASN A 21 -5.67 7.63 -22.18
CA ASN A 21 -6.62 8.01 -21.13
C ASN A 21 -6.86 6.88 -20.11
N MET A 22 -6.04 5.83 -20.15
CA MET A 22 -6.16 4.73 -19.21
C MET A 22 -5.54 5.10 -17.88
N THR A 23 -6.32 5.08 -16.81
CA THR A 23 -5.85 5.41 -15.44
C THR A 23 -5.60 4.16 -14.61
N ALA A 24 -6.37 3.10 -14.85
CA ALA A 24 -6.20 1.80 -14.23
C ALA A 24 -6.72 0.66 -15.12
N SER A 25 -6.25 -0.55 -14.84
CA SER A 25 -6.74 -1.81 -15.40
C SER A 25 -6.77 -2.85 -14.28
N THR A 26 -7.93 -3.49 -14.06
CA THR A 26 -8.11 -4.50 -13.01
C THR A 26 -7.96 -5.90 -13.59
N PHE A 27 -7.24 -6.78 -12.88
CA PHE A 27 -7.02 -8.16 -13.31
C PHE A 27 -8.00 -9.10 -12.61
N ILE A 28 -9.00 -9.57 -13.37
CA ILE A 28 -10.01 -10.51 -12.87
C ILE A 28 -9.69 -11.89 -13.43
N TRP A 29 -9.41 -12.81 -12.52
CA TRP A 29 -9.07 -14.19 -12.86
C TRP A 29 -10.30 -15.09 -12.83
N LYS A 30 -10.41 -15.99 -13.81
CA LYS A 30 -11.33 -17.12 -13.73
C LYS A 30 -10.81 -18.15 -12.73
N ALA A 31 -11.72 -18.92 -12.13
CA ALA A 31 -11.34 -19.93 -11.14
C ALA A 31 -10.45 -21.03 -11.75
N GLU A 32 -10.73 -21.43 -12.99
CA GLU A 32 -9.98 -22.44 -13.74
C GLU A 32 -8.56 -21.95 -14.04
N ASP A 33 -8.43 -20.68 -14.42
CA ASP A 33 -7.15 -20.04 -14.70
C ASP A 33 -6.26 -19.94 -13.46
N ARG A 34 -6.84 -19.77 -12.27
CA ARG A 34 -6.06 -19.78 -11.02
C ARG A 34 -5.55 -21.16 -10.66
N LYS A 35 -6.30 -22.22 -10.98
CA LYS A 35 -5.92 -23.61 -10.69
C LYS A 35 -4.74 -24.09 -11.54
N SER A 36 -4.51 -23.47 -12.70
CA SER A 36 -3.39 -23.82 -13.58
C SER A 36 -2.09 -23.09 -13.24
N ILE A 37 -2.11 -22.15 -12.30
CA ILE A 37 -0.89 -21.44 -11.86
C ILE A 37 -0.08 -22.38 -10.96
N PRO A 38 1.23 -22.56 -11.22
CA PRO A 38 2.11 -23.28 -10.31
C PRO A 38 2.05 -22.72 -8.89
N LYS A 39 2.21 -23.57 -7.88
CA LYS A 39 2.05 -23.16 -6.47
C LYS A 39 3.04 -22.05 -6.08
N GLU A 40 4.25 -22.13 -6.60
CA GLU A 40 5.32 -21.16 -6.45
C GLU A 40 4.99 -19.77 -7.04
N ASP A 41 4.09 -19.72 -8.04
CA ASP A 41 3.71 -18.51 -8.76
C ASP A 41 2.32 -18.00 -8.38
N ILE A 42 1.64 -18.61 -7.41
CA ILE A 42 0.25 -18.27 -7.04
C ILE A 42 0.09 -16.79 -6.66
N TRP A 43 1.14 -16.17 -6.14
CA TRP A 43 1.20 -14.75 -5.80
C TRP A 43 0.94 -13.83 -6.99
N THR A 44 1.23 -14.27 -8.22
CA THR A 44 0.94 -13.51 -9.44
C THR A 44 -0.57 -13.32 -9.66
N SER A 45 -1.39 -14.26 -9.19
CA SER A 45 -2.86 -14.17 -9.22
C SER A 45 -3.44 -13.17 -8.23
N MET A 46 -2.62 -12.71 -7.28
CA MET A 46 -2.96 -11.74 -6.25
C MET A 46 -2.60 -10.30 -6.67
N MET A 47 -2.00 -10.12 -7.85
CA MET A 47 -1.89 -8.79 -8.45
C MET A 47 -3.29 -8.28 -8.82
N SER A 48 -3.72 -7.19 -8.21
CA SER A 48 -5.08 -6.67 -8.41
C SER A 48 -5.25 -5.91 -9.72
N GLY A 49 -4.16 -5.36 -10.27
CA GLY A 49 -4.21 -4.60 -11.50
C GLY A 49 -2.99 -3.70 -11.70
N ALA A 50 -3.07 -2.90 -12.77
CA ALA A 50 -2.13 -1.85 -13.11
C ALA A 50 -2.77 -0.47 -12.95
N SER A 51 -2.01 0.52 -12.48
CA SER A 51 -2.36 1.94 -12.58
C SER A 51 -1.32 2.69 -13.40
N PHE A 52 -1.76 3.74 -14.07
CA PHE A 52 -0.92 4.56 -14.95
C PHE A 52 -0.81 5.95 -14.34
N GLY A 53 0.42 6.37 -14.03
CA GLY A 53 0.66 7.58 -13.28
C GLY A 53 0.22 8.83 -14.06
N LEU A 54 -0.49 9.76 -13.41
CA LEU A 54 -0.85 11.04 -14.02
C LEU A 54 0.38 11.96 -14.24
N GLY A 55 1.47 11.74 -13.50
CA GLY A 55 2.70 12.54 -13.56
C GLY A 55 3.84 11.94 -14.39
N THR A 56 3.67 10.76 -14.99
CA THR A 56 4.69 10.11 -15.82
C THR A 56 4.05 9.49 -17.04
N SER A 57 4.63 9.69 -18.23
CA SER A 57 4.03 9.18 -19.47
C SER A 57 4.44 7.75 -19.80
N ASN A 58 5.44 7.16 -19.14
CA ASN A 58 6.03 5.88 -19.53
C ASN A 58 6.24 4.91 -18.37
N THR A 59 5.52 5.09 -17.26
CA THR A 59 5.53 4.12 -16.15
C THR A 59 4.14 3.62 -15.82
N LEU A 60 4.08 2.37 -15.39
CA LEU A 60 2.89 1.78 -14.78
C LEU A 60 3.26 1.15 -13.44
N THR A 61 2.27 1.04 -12.56
CA THR A 61 2.42 0.39 -11.25
C THR A 61 1.49 -0.80 -11.16
N LEU A 62 2.03 -1.97 -10.88
CA LEU A 62 1.29 -3.16 -10.47
C LEU A 62 1.11 -3.17 -8.96
N TRP A 63 -0.07 -3.59 -8.52
CA TRP A 63 -0.47 -3.55 -7.11
C TRP A 63 -0.65 -4.95 -6.53
N LEU A 64 -0.09 -5.17 -5.34
CA LEU A 64 -0.27 -6.38 -4.53
C LEU A 64 -0.64 -6.00 -3.10
N CYS A 65 -1.28 -6.90 -2.36
CA CYS A 65 -1.57 -6.71 -0.94
C CYS A 65 -1.31 -7.98 -0.13
N GLY A 66 -1.22 -7.82 1.19
CA GLY A 66 -1.13 -8.93 2.14
C GLY A 66 0.11 -9.80 1.92
N ASP A 67 -0.07 -11.12 2.03
CA ASP A 67 1.04 -12.08 1.99
C ASP A 67 1.74 -12.12 0.63
N ALA A 68 1.01 -11.87 -0.47
CA ALA A 68 1.63 -11.76 -1.79
C ALA A 68 2.60 -10.58 -1.86
N ALA A 69 2.22 -9.42 -1.31
CA ALA A 69 3.12 -8.27 -1.24
C ALA A 69 4.36 -8.58 -0.38
N ARG A 70 4.18 -9.24 0.78
CA ARG A 70 5.30 -9.65 1.65
C ARG A 70 6.26 -10.61 0.95
N LEU A 71 5.73 -11.60 0.23
CA LEU A 71 6.53 -12.56 -0.54
C LEU A 71 7.31 -11.86 -1.66
N VAL A 72 6.67 -10.95 -2.40
CA VAL A 72 7.33 -10.24 -3.50
C VAL A 72 8.55 -9.44 -3.03
N GLU A 73 8.59 -8.96 -1.79
CA GLU A 73 9.77 -8.30 -1.23
C GLU A 73 10.97 -9.24 -1.03
N THR A 74 10.76 -10.57 -1.01
CA THR A 74 11.82 -11.59 -0.82
C THR A 74 12.32 -12.23 -2.11
N LEU A 75 11.56 -12.14 -3.20
CA LEU A 75 11.92 -12.80 -4.45
C LEU A 75 13.12 -12.14 -5.16
N PRO A 76 13.85 -12.86 -6.02
CA PRO A 76 14.82 -12.26 -6.93
C PRO A 76 14.18 -11.24 -7.88
N GLU A 77 14.93 -10.22 -8.28
CA GLU A 77 14.43 -9.12 -9.11
C GLU A 77 14.00 -9.59 -10.51
N ASP A 78 14.79 -10.47 -11.13
CA ASP A 78 14.52 -11.07 -12.44
C ASP A 78 13.24 -11.91 -12.45
N VAL A 79 12.98 -12.66 -11.36
CA VAL A 79 11.75 -13.43 -11.19
C VAL A 79 10.54 -12.48 -11.11
N VAL A 80 10.62 -11.43 -10.29
CA VAL A 80 9.53 -10.46 -10.15
C VAL A 80 9.28 -9.74 -11.48
N LYS A 81 10.33 -9.34 -12.20
CA LYS A 81 10.23 -8.70 -13.51
C LYS A 81 9.55 -9.61 -14.53
N THR A 82 10.05 -10.84 -14.69
CA THR A 82 9.55 -11.82 -15.65
C THR A 82 8.08 -12.12 -15.40
N LYS A 83 7.70 -12.43 -14.15
CA LYS A 83 6.31 -12.74 -13.79
C LYS A 83 5.37 -11.54 -13.92
N SER A 84 5.84 -10.34 -13.59
CA SER A 84 5.07 -9.11 -13.83
C SER A 84 4.77 -8.92 -15.33
N MET A 85 5.75 -9.17 -16.20
CA MET A 85 5.56 -9.07 -17.65
C MET A 85 4.65 -10.16 -18.22
N GLU A 86 4.72 -11.39 -17.70
CA GLU A 86 3.76 -12.47 -18.03
C GLU A 86 2.31 -12.05 -17.72
N ILE A 87 2.08 -11.47 -16.53
CA ILE A 87 0.75 -10.98 -16.12
C ILE A 87 0.28 -9.83 -17.02
N LEU A 88 1.14 -8.84 -17.29
CA LEU A 88 0.80 -7.75 -18.20
C LEU A 88 0.43 -8.26 -19.59
N ARG A 89 1.23 -9.16 -20.16
CA ARG A 89 0.95 -9.76 -21.48
C ARG A 89 -0.34 -10.57 -21.49
N ARG A 90 -0.62 -11.32 -20.42
CA ARG A 90 -1.87 -12.08 -20.28
C ARG A 90 -3.10 -11.19 -20.30
N PHE A 91 -3.12 -10.13 -19.49
CA PHE A 91 -4.32 -9.29 -19.32
C PHE A 91 -4.44 -8.16 -20.33
N MET A 92 -3.32 -7.66 -20.84
CA MET A 92 -3.27 -6.43 -21.64
C MET A 92 -2.63 -6.62 -23.02
N GLY A 93 -2.04 -7.79 -23.30
CA GLY A 93 -1.31 -8.05 -24.54
C GLY A 93 -2.18 -8.48 -25.73
N ARG A 94 -3.50 -8.65 -25.57
CA ARG A 94 -4.37 -9.20 -26.63
C ARG A 94 -4.28 -8.43 -27.96
N ASN A 95 -4.18 -7.10 -27.88
CA ASN A 95 -4.21 -6.21 -29.05
C ASN A 95 -2.92 -5.38 -29.18
N THR A 96 -1.86 -5.71 -28.44
CA THR A 96 -0.63 -4.91 -28.40
C THR A 96 0.54 -5.79 -28.00
N ASN A 97 1.64 -5.68 -28.74
CA ASN A 97 2.90 -6.28 -28.31
C ASN A 97 3.51 -5.44 -27.19
N ILE A 98 3.57 -6.00 -25.98
CA ILE A 98 4.10 -5.31 -24.80
C ILE A 98 5.63 -5.46 -24.76
N PRO A 99 6.40 -4.36 -24.93
CA PRO A 99 7.86 -4.40 -24.90
C PRO A 99 8.38 -4.74 -23.50
N GLU A 100 9.64 -5.14 -23.40
CA GLU A 100 10.30 -5.26 -22.10
C GLU A 100 10.47 -3.89 -21.43
N PRO A 101 10.41 -3.81 -20.09
CA PRO A 101 10.63 -2.57 -19.38
C PRO A 101 12.12 -2.24 -19.30
N THR A 102 12.41 -0.93 -19.37
CA THR A 102 13.76 -0.36 -19.26
C THR A 102 14.25 -0.33 -17.82
N ALA A 103 13.34 -0.26 -16.85
CA ALA A 103 13.66 -0.33 -15.42
C ALA A 103 12.49 -0.90 -14.62
N MET A 104 12.80 -1.47 -13.45
CA MET A 104 11.82 -1.90 -12.47
C MET A 104 12.22 -1.38 -11.08
N LEU A 105 11.23 -0.92 -10.31
CA LEU A 105 11.35 -0.70 -8.88
C LEU A 105 10.27 -1.50 -8.17
N ARG A 106 10.56 -1.95 -6.95
CA ARG A 106 9.54 -2.52 -6.06
C ARG A 106 9.60 -1.87 -4.69
N SER A 107 8.43 -1.71 -4.06
CA SER A 107 8.39 -1.28 -2.67
C SER A 107 8.88 -2.39 -1.74
N SER A 108 9.38 -2.01 -0.56
CA SER A 108 9.74 -2.95 0.51
C SER A 108 9.24 -2.46 1.88
N TRP A 109 7.95 -2.15 1.95
CA TRP A 109 7.31 -1.54 3.13
C TRP A 109 7.34 -2.46 4.35
N TYR A 110 7.18 -3.77 4.13
CA TYR A 110 7.15 -4.74 5.23
C TYR A 110 8.55 -5.00 5.81
N LYS A 111 9.55 -5.18 4.95
CA LYS A 111 10.95 -5.39 5.36
C LYS A 111 11.63 -4.15 5.92
N ASN A 112 11.18 -2.96 5.52
CA ASN A 112 11.79 -1.72 6.00
C ASN A 112 11.59 -1.60 7.53
N PRO A 113 12.68 -1.52 8.33
CA PRO A 113 12.60 -1.53 9.78
C PRO A 113 11.91 -0.31 10.38
N PHE A 114 11.80 0.78 9.62
CA PHE A 114 11.16 2.03 10.03
C PHE A 114 9.65 2.05 9.77
N THR A 115 9.13 1.20 8.90
CA THR A 115 7.70 1.18 8.53
C THR A 115 7.00 -0.12 8.92
N ARG A 116 7.67 -1.27 8.76
CA ARG A 116 7.17 -2.61 9.14
C ARG A 116 5.77 -2.96 8.58
N GLY A 117 5.41 -2.34 7.46
CA GLY A 117 4.09 -2.37 6.86
C GLY A 117 3.82 -1.08 6.08
N SER A 118 2.64 -1.00 5.47
CA SER A 118 2.23 0.17 4.68
C SER A 118 1.44 1.17 5.52
N TYR A 119 0.31 0.75 6.09
CA TYR A 119 -0.60 1.58 6.87
C TYR A 119 -1.62 0.72 7.62
N THR A 120 -2.26 1.29 8.64
CA THR A 120 -3.21 0.57 9.49
C THR A 120 -4.50 0.24 8.77
N TYR A 121 -5.25 -0.75 9.26
CA TYR A 121 -6.60 -1.09 8.80
C TYR A 121 -7.40 -1.76 9.92
N ASP A 122 -8.71 -1.87 9.73
CA ASP A 122 -9.58 -2.61 10.63
C ASP A 122 -9.62 -4.11 10.29
N ASN A 123 -9.30 -4.92 11.29
CA ASN A 123 -9.26 -6.36 11.16
C ASN A 123 -10.53 -6.97 11.80
N ILE A 124 -10.67 -8.30 11.70
CA ILE A 124 -11.80 -9.03 12.28
C ILE A 124 -11.96 -8.88 13.80
N LEU A 125 -10.91 -8.44 14.50
CA LEU A 125 -10.91 -8.22 15.95
C LEU A 125 -11.28 -6.78 16.32
N THR A 126 -11.35 -5.84 15.36
CA THR A 126 -11.70 -4.44 15.64
C THR A 126 -12.99 -4.28 16.48
N PRO A 127 -14.07 -5.05 16.27
CA PRO A 127 -15.27 -4.94 17.12
C PRO A 127 -15.03 -5.22 18.61
N GLN A 128 -13.98 -5.96 18.97
CA GLN A 128 -13.60 -6.22 20.36
C GLN A 128 -12.83 -5.04 20.97
N TYR A 129 -12.30 -4.14 20.13
CA TYR A 129 -11.50 -2.98 20.52
C TYR A 129 -11.96 -1.73 19.74
N PRO A 130 -13.21 -1.29 19.93
CA PRO A 130 -13.81 -0.24 19.10
C PRO A 130 -13.09 1.11 19.22
N ASN A 131 -12.42 1.36 20.35
CA ASN A 131 -11.72 2.62 20.63
C ASN A 131 -10.19 2.52 20.45
N ALA A 132 -9.69 1.49 19.75
CA ALA A 132 -8.24 1.22 19.71
C ALA A 132 -7.40 2.40 19.17
N ARG A 133 -7.95 3.22 18.27
CA ARG A 133 -7.23 4.37 17.69
C ARG A 133 -7.26 5.58 18.62
N GLU A 134 -8.41 5.82 19.24
CA GLU A 134 -8.55 6.83 20.29
C GLU A 134 -7.62 6.52 21.46
N ASP A 135 -7.59 5.26 21.88
CA ASP A 135 -6.71 4.78 22.94
C ASP A 135 -5.24 4.95 22.57
N LEU A 136 -4.84 4.63 21.34
CA LEU A 136 -3.47 4.86 20.84
C LEU A 136 -3.12 6.36 20.79
N GLY A 137 -4.09 7.23 20.52
CA GLY A 137 -3.89 8.69 20.49
C GLY A 137 -3.88 9.38 21.86
N LYS A 138 -4.11 8.64 22.97
CA LYS A 138 -4.07 9.20 24.32
C LYS A 138 -2.63 9.48 24.74
N PRO A 139 -2.34 10.64 25.35
CA PRO A 139 -0.99 10.95 25.82
C PRO A 139 -0.66 10.13 27.07
N LEU A 140 0.62 9.85 27.29
CA LEU A 140 1.11 9.36 28.58
C LEU A 140 1.34 10.55 29.50
N LEU A 141 0.74 10.50 30.69
CA LEU A 141 0.79 11.56 31.69
C LEU A 141 1.79 11.24 32.79
N ASP A 142 2.41 12.26 33.38
CA ASP A 142 3.14 12.12 34.65
C ASP A 142 2.19 12.05 35.86
N SER A 143 2.76 11.89 37.06
CA SER A 143 1.99 11.81 38.32
C SER A 143 1.22 13.09 38.66
N ALA A 144 1.59 14.23 38.06
CA ALA A 144 0.90 15.51 38.21
C ALA A 144 -0.16 15.72 37.11
N GLY A 145 -0.37 14.74 36.22
CA GLY A 145 -1.34 14.78 35.13
C GLY A 145 -0.86 15.52 33.89
N ASN A 146 0.43 15.87 33.77
CA ASN A 146 0.94 16.59 32.61
C ASN A 146 1.35 15.61 31.49
N PRO A 147 1.07 15.92 30.21
CA PRO A 147 1.50 15.08 29.10
C PRO A 147 3.03 15.07 28.97
N ARG A 148 3.60 13.87 28.87
CA ARG A 148 5.04 13.64 28.66
C ARG A 148 5.34 12.97 27.34
N VAL A 149 4.45 12.10 26.87
CA VAL A 149 4.55 11.43 25.57
C VAL A 149 3.22 11.60 24.85
N LEU A 150 3.28 12.05 23.61
CA LEU A 150 2.13 12.28 22.75
C LEU A 150 2.26 11.38 21.51
N PHE A 151 1.12 10.96 20.97
CA PHE A 151 1.09 10.07 19.80
C PHE A 151 0.30 10.73 18.67
N ALA A 152 0.96 10.89 17.54
CA ALA A 152 0.39 11.33 16.28
C ALA A 152 0.68 10.29 15.19
N GLY A 153 0.13 10.52 14.00
CA GLY A 153 0.25 9.64 12.84
C GLY A 153 -1.10 9.00 12.49
N GLU A 154 -1.16 8.43 11.28
CA GLU A 154 -2.41 7.92 10.68
C GLU A 154 -3.14 6.92 11.58
N ALA A 155 -2.40 6.09 12.32
CA ALA A 155 -2.96 5.08 13.22
C ALA A 155 -3.75 5.66 14.41
N THR A 156 -3.60 6.96 14.68
CA THR A 156 -4.24 7.64 15.82
C THR A 156 -5.45 8.47 15.42
N ASN A 157 -5.86 8.45 14.14
CA ASN A 157 -7.03 9.15 13.63
C ASN A 157 -8.22 8.16 13.51
N PRO A 158 -9.32 8.31 14.26
CA PRO A 158 -10.42 7.36 14.20
C PRO A 158 -11.22 7.42 12.89
N GLN A 159 -11.20 8.56 12.18
CA GLN A 159 -11.96 8.76 10.93
C GLN A 159 -11.09 8.62 9.68
N HIS A 160 -9.90 9.20 9.68
CA HIS A 160 -9.03 9.32 8.51
C HIS A 160 -7.75 8.47 8.60
N TYR A 161 -7.80 7.33 9.28
CA TYR A 161 -6.67 6.40 9.33
C TYR A 161 -6.29 5.88 7.92
N SER A 162 -5.09 5.34 7.79
CA SER A 162 -4.45 4.93 6.52
C SER A 162 -4.14 6.06 5.53
N THR A 163 -4.31 7.33 5.91
CA THR A 163 -4.15 8.45 4.97
C THR A 163 -3.08 9.45 5.41
N VAL A 164 -2.55 10.19 4.43
CA VAL A 164 -1.60 11.28 4.67
C VAL A 164 -2.28 12.44 5.40
N HIS A 165 -3.50 12.83 4.99
CA HIS A 165 -4.20 13.95 5.65
C HIS A 165 -4.58 13.60 7.09
N GLY A 166 -5.01 12.37 7.37
CA GLY A 166 -5.25 11.91 8.73
C GLY A 166 -3.99 11.94 9.60
N ALA A 167 -2.83 11.59 9.06
CA ALA A 167 -1.55 11.76 9.76
C ALA A 167 -1.27 13.25 10.08
N SER A 168 -1.44 14.14 9.10
CA SER A 168 -1.25 15.59 9.28
C SER A 168 -2.19 16.16 10.34
N GLU A 169 -3.47 15.83 10.29
CA GLU A 169 -4.49 16.26 11.27
C GLU A 169 -4.12 15.87 12.69
N THR A 170 -3.67 14.64 12.91
CA THR A 170 -3.23 14.19 14.24
C THR A 170 -1.94 14.85 14.69
N GLY A 171 -1.06 15.24 13.75
CA GLY A 171 0.11 16.08 14.04
C GLY A 171 -0.31 17.46 14.58
N TYR A 172 -1.26 18.12 13.92
CA TYR A 172 -1.84 19.37 14.44
C TYR A 172 -2.52 19.19 15.79
N ARG A 173 -3.29 18.10 15.97
CA ARG A 173 -3.95 17.76 17.25
C ARG A 173 -2.95 17.71 18.41
N GLU A 174 -1.84 16.99 18.26
CA GLU A 174 -0.84 16.88 19.33
C GLU A 174 -0.02 18.17 19.51
N ALA A 175 0.26 18.92 18.43
CA ALA A 175 0.90 20.23 18.54
C ALA A 175 0.05 21.22 19.35
N MET A 176 -1.26 21.25 19.12
CA MET A 176 -2.19 22.11 19.88
C MET A 176 -2.29 21.69 21.35
N ARG A 177 -2.24 20.37 21.62
CA ARG A 177 -2.17 19.83 22.99
C ARG A 177 -0.90 20.30 23.72
N LEU A 178 0.25 20.36 23.05
CA LEU A 178 1.51 20.88 23.62
C LEU A 178 1.48 22.39 23.88
N LEU A 179 0.87 23.15 22.99
CA LEU A 179 0.77 24.61 23.12
C LEU A 179 -0.26 25.04 24.19
N ASN A 180 -0.92 24.09 24.86
CA ASN A 180 -2.08 24.32 25.74
C ASN A 180 -3.22 25.09 25.06
N ILE A 181 -3.28 25.09 23.72
CA ILE A 181 -4.36 25.73 22.97
C ILE A 181 -5.48 24.71 22.85
N SER A 182 -6.35 24.66 23.87
CA SER A 182 -7.65 23.99 23.79
C SER A 182 -8.64 24.88 23.02
N SER A 183 -8.40 25.17 21.75
CA SER A 183 -9.43 25.78 20.90
C SER A 183 -10.10 24.69 20.09
N LYS A 184 -11.34 24.37 20.47
CA LYS A 184 -12.30 23.58 19.70
C LYS A 184 -12.23 23.98 18.21
N ILE A 185 -11.86 23.03 17.35
CA ILE A 185 -12.28 22.98 15.96
C ILE A 185 -13.22 21.80 15.84
#